data_AF-A0A9R1NYT2-F1
#
_entry.id   AF-A0A9R1NYT2-F1
#
_cell.length_a   1.000
_cell.length_b   1.000
_cell.length_c   1.000
_cell.angle_alpha   90.00
_cell.angle_beta   90.00
_cell.angle_gamma   90.00
#
_symmetry.space_group_name_H-M   'P 1'
#
loop_
_entity.id
_entity.type
_entity.pdbx_description
1 polymer ?
#
loop_
_entity_poly.entity_id
_entity_poly.type
_entity_poly.pdbx_seq_one_letter_code
_entity_poly.pdbx_strand_id
1 'polypeptide(L)'
;MVHRPFIRKAINNIFYRFIFETEKHNGIAELLEILGSIINGFALPLKEEHKLFLLRALIPLHKPKCVAMYHQQLSYCITQFVEKDCKLADTVIRGLLKYWPITNSSKEVMFLGELEEVLEATQLAEFQRCMVPLFRQIASSMNSSHFQSIYALHCLKYMILLTCRSSVYQH
;
A
#
# COMPACT_ATOMS: atom_id res chain seq x y z
N MET A 1 -3.66 -15.49 -26.93
CA MET A 1 -3.88 -14.14 -26.32
C MET A 1 -2.58 -13.32 -26.43
N VAL A 2 -2.36 -12.61 -27.53
CA VAL A 2 -1.05 -12.00 -27.87
C VAL A 2 -0.85 -10.59 -27.27
N HIS A 3 -1.93 -9.87 -26.93
CA HIS A 3 -1.85 -8.46 -26.51
C HIS A 3 -1.65 -8.24 -25.00
N ARG A 4 -1.95 -9.23 -24.14
CA ARG A 4 -1.88 -9.07 -22.68
C ARG A 4 -0.47 -8.71 -22.16
N PRO A 5 0.62 -9.34 -22.65
CA PRO A 5 1.99 -8.94 -22.25
C PRO A 5 2.36 -7.53 -22.72
N PHE A 6 1.91 -7.15 -23.93
CA PHE A 6 2.17 -5.83 -24.50
C PHE A 6 1.50 -4.72 -23.68
N ILE A 7 0.23 -4.89 -23.33
CA ILE A 7 -0.53 -3.92 -22.51
C ILE A 7 0.14 -3.74 -21.14
N ARG A 8 0.53 -4.83 -20.48
CA ARG A 8 1.25 -4.77 -19.19
C ARG A 8 2.57 -4.00 -19.29
N LYS A 9 3.34 -4.23 -20.36
CA LYS A 9 4.61 -3.51 -20.61
C LYS A 9 4.37 -2.03 -20.88
N ALA A 10 3.35 -1.68 -21.67
CA ALA A 10 3.00 -0.30 -21.96
C ALA A 10 2.59 0.47 -20.68
N ILE A 11 1.73 -0.13 -19.85
CA ILE A 11 1.31 0.45 -18.56
C ILE A 11 2.52 0.66 -17.64
N ASN A 12 3.41 -0.32 -17.55
CA ASN A 12 4.65 -0.19 -16.77
C ASN A 12 5.52 0.99 -17.22
N ASN A 13 5.67 1.17 -18.54
CA ASN A 13 6.44 2.28 -19.07
C ASN A 13 5.77 3.63 -18.77
N ILE A 14 4.44 3.72 -18.84
CA ILE A 14 3.68 4.92 -18.46
C ILE A 14 3.89 5.26 -16.99
N PHE A 15 3.78 4.27 -16.09
CA PHE A 15 4.01 4.49 -14.66
C PHE A 15 5.45 4.89 -14.37
N TYR A 16 6.44 4.25 -15.00
CA TYR A 16 7.83 4.63 -14.81
C TYR A 16 8.08 6.08 -15.23
N ARG A 17 7.59 6.47 -16.43
CA ARG A 17 7.71 7.84 -16.92
C ARG A 17 6.98 8.84 -16.02
N PHE A 18 5.80 8.49 -15.53
CA PHE A 18 5.03 9.32 -14.62
C PHE A 18 5.74 9.55 -13.28
N ILE A 19 6.28 8.49 -12.67
CA ILE A 19 6.93 8.55 -11.34
C ILE A 19 8.27 9.27 -11.39
N PHE A 20 9.04 9.11 -12.47
CA PHE A 20 10.44 9.57 -12.54
C PHE A 20 10.65 10.79 -13.45
N GLU A 21 9.74 11.10 -14.37
CA GLU A 21 9.95 12.18 -15.36
C GLU A 21 8.88 13.28 -15.29
N THR A 22 7.59 12.94 -15.39
CA THR A 22 6.57 13.96 -15.66
C THR A 22 5.77 14.41 -14.44
N GLU A 23 5.49 13.51 -13.49
CA GLU A 23 4.51 13.70 -12.38
C GLU A 23 3.14 14.28 -12.82
N LYS A 24 2.84 14.23 -14.12
CA LYS A 24 1.62 14.75 -14.75
C LYS A 24 1.13 13.74 -15.77
N HIS A 25 0.00 13.12 -15.47
CA HIS A 25 -0.74 12.26 -16.38
C HIS A 25 -2.18 12.12 -15.85
N ASN A 26 -3.18 12.52 -16.63
CA ASN A 26 -4.57 12.55 -16.14
C ASN A 26 -5.24 11.16 -16.11
N GLY A 27 -4.66 10.15 -16.78
CA GLY A 27 -5.23 8.81 -16.90
C GLY A 27 -4.73 7.76 -15.89
N ILE A 28 -4.07 8.15 -14.79
CA ILE A 28 -3.46 7.17 -13.87
C ILE A 28 -4.52 6.41 -13.07
N ALA A 29 -5.58 7.09 -12.63
CA ALA A 29 -6.64 6.48 -11.84
C ALA A 29 -7.39 5.39 -12.64
N GLU A 30 -7.74 5.68 -13.89
CA GLU A 30 -8.46 4.77 -14.80
C GLU A 30 -7.59 3.55 -15.16
N LEU A 31 -6.28 3.76 -15.34
CA LEU A 31 -5.35 2.65 -15.55
C LEU A 31 -5.26 1.75 -14.31
N LEU A 32 -5.23 2.33 -13.11
CA LEU A 32 -5.22 1.58 -11.86
C LEU A 32 -6.53 0.83 -11.62
N GLU A 33 -7.68 1.40 -11.99
CA GLU A 33 -8.97 0.72 -11.90
C GLU A 33 -9.02 -0.57 -12.74
N ILE A 34 -8.53 -0.49 -13.99
CA ILE A 34 -8.41 -1.67 -14.87
C ILE A 34 -7.42 -2.67 -14.26
N LEU A 35 -6.30 -2.20 -13.71
CA LEU A 35 -5.30 -3.06 -13.07
C LEU A 35 -5.85 -3.76 -11.84
N GLY A 36 -6.65 -3.10 -11.00
CA GLY A 36 -7.28 -3.69 -9.83
C GLY A 36 -8.11 -4.92 -10.21
N SER A 37 -8.94 -4.79 -11.24
CA SER A 37 -9.71 -5.91 -11.80
C SER A 37 -8.81 -7.05 -12.32
N ILE A 38 -7.69 -6.73 -12.97
CA ILE A 38 -6.71 -7.71 -13.45
C ILE A 38 -6.03 -8.44 -12.29
N ILE A 39 -5.64 -7.72 -11.22
CA ILE A 39 -4.97 -8.26 -10.03
C ILE A 39 -5.91 -9.23 -9.30
N ASN A 40 -7.19 -8.86 -9.17
CA ASN A 40 -8.19 -9.75 -8.59
C ASN A 40 -8.30 -11.09 -9.36
N GLY A 41 -8.14 -11.06 -10.68
CA GLY A 41 -8.11 -12.24 -11.53
C GLY A 41 -6.81 -13.06 -11.52
N PHE A 42 -5.79 -12.69 -10.74
CA PHE A 42 -4.53 -13.45 -10.71
C PHE A 42 -4.72 -14.85 -10.11
N ALA A 43 -4.15 -15.83 -10.81
CA ALA A 43 -4.03 -17.20 -10.31
C ALA A 43 -2.99 -17.27 -9.19
N LEU A 44 -3.24 -18.15 -8.23
CA LEU A 44 -2.30 -18.48 -7.15
C LEU A 44 -1.52 -19.76 -7.51
N PRO A 45 -0.22 -19.86 -7.16
CA PRO A 45 0.59 -18.82 -6.51
C PRO A 45 0.90 -17.64 -7.45
N LEU A 46 1.06 -16.44 -6.86
CA LEU A 46 1.41 -15.25 -7.64
C LEU A 46 2.76 -15.44 -8.34
N LYS A 47 2.79 -15.10 -9.63
CA LYS A 47 4.02 -15.11 -10.44
C LYS A 47 4.97 -14.01 -9.97
N GLU A 48 6.27 -14.28 -10.10
CA GLU A 48 7.32 -13.34 -9.71
C GLU A 48 7.23 -11.99 -10.43
N GLU A 49 6.83 -12.00 -11.71
CA GLU A 49 6.58 -10.77 -12.47
C GLU A 49 5.51 -9.86 -11.83
N HIS A 50 4.49 -10.42 -11.19
CA HIS A 50 3.45 -9.66 -10.51
C HIS A 50 3.96 -9.07 -9.19
N LYS A 51 4.82 -9.81 -8.46
CA LYS A 51 5.47 -9.31 -7.24
C LYS A 51 6.44 -8.18 -7.56
N LEU A 52 7.22 -8.31 -8.64
CA LEU A 52 8.08 -7.24 -9.14
C LEU A 52 7.27 -6.02 -9.59
N PHE A 53 6.08 -6.20 -10.18
CA PHE A 53 5.19 -5.11 -10.53
C PHE A 53 4.71 -4.32 -9.30
N LEU A 54 4.29 -5.01 -8.24
CA LEU A 54 3.95 -4.38 -6.96
C LEU A 54 5.13 -3.53 -6.43
N LEU A 55 6.33 -4.12 -6.35
CA LEU A 55 7.50 -3.47 -5.77
C LEU A 55 8.03 -2.29 -6.60
N ARG A 56 8.05 -2.42 -7.93
CA ARG A 56 8.72 -1.47 -8.82
C ARG A 56 7.79 -0.42 -9.43
N ALA A 57 6.49 -0.68 -9.47
CA ALA A 57 5.52 0.23 -10.08
C ALA A 57 4.49 0.73 -9.07
N LEU A 58 3.73 -0.15 -8.40
CA LEU A 58 2.64 0.27 -7.52
C LEU A 58 3.12 0.97 -6.26
N ILE A 59 4.06 0.39 -5.51
CA ILE A 59 4.58 1.02 -4.29
C ILE A 59 5.20 2.40 -4.59
N PRO A 60 6.03 2.58 -5.64
CA PRO A 60 6.55 3.90 -5.99
C PRO A 60 5.52 4.94 -6.46
N LEU A 61 4.29 4.55 -6.87
CA LEU A 61 3.23 5.51 -7.21
C LEU A 61 2.73 6.32 -6.01
N HIS A 62 3.12 5.96 -4.79
CA HIS A 62 2.87 6.78 -3.59
C HIS A 62 3.81 7.98 -3.49
N LYS A 63 4.91 8.02 -4.27
CA LYS A 63 5.91 9.09 -4.20
C LYS A 63 5.39 10.45 -4.71
N PRO A 64 4.75 10.58 -5.89
CA PRO A 64 4.33 11.86 -6.44
C PRO A 64 3.41 12.67 -5.51
N LYS A 65 3.44 14.00 -5.66
CA LYS A 65 2.62 14.91 -4.83
C LYS A 65 1.13 14.83 -5.17
N CYS A 66 0.81 14.48 -6.40
CA CYS A 66 -0.55 14.36 -6.95
C CYS A 66 -1.25 13.03 -6.63
N VAL A 67 -0.72 12.23 -5.70
CA VAL A 67 -1.28 10.92 -5.31
C VAL A 67 -2.78 10.96 -4.99
N ALA A 68 -3.26 12.06 -4.41
CA ALA A 68 -4.66 12.28 -4.09
C ALA A 68 -5.62 12.02 -5.27
N MET A 69 -5.17 12.23 -6.52
CA MET A 69 -6.00 12.03 -7.71
C MET A 69 -6.27 10.56 -8.04
N TYR A 70 -5.46 9.63 -7.55
CA TYR A 70 -5.53 8.21 -7.90
C TYR A 70 -5.34 7.27 -6.69
N HIS A 71 -5.28 7.84 -5.47
CA HIS A 71 -4.97 7.10 -4.24
C HIS A 71 -5.97 5.97 -3.99
N GLN A 72 -7.26 6.21 -4.19
CA GLN A 72 -8.28 5.20 -3.93
C GLN A 72 -8.08 3.95 -4.81
N GLN A 73 -7.80 4.14 -6.10
CA GLN A 73 -7.55 3.04 -7.03
C GLN A 73 -6.22 2.34 -6.75
N LEU A 74 -5.21 3.09 -6.26
CA LEU A 74 -3.94 2.53 -5.83
C LEU A 74 -4.08 1.67 -4.58
N SER A 75 -4.74 2.17 -3.53
CA SER A 75 -5.03 1.45 -2.28
C SER A 75 -5.73 0.12 -2.58
N TYR A 76 -6.77 0.17 -3.43
CA TYR A 76 -7.45 -1.05 -3.88
C TYR A 76 -6.49 -2.06 -4.52
N CYS A 77 -5.62 -1.62 -5.44
CA CYS A 77 -4.62 -2.51 -6.05
C CYS A 77 -3.66 -3.11 -5.02
N ILE A 78 -3.20 -2.32 -4.05
CA ILE A 78 -2.29 -2.75 -2.99
C ILE A 78 -2.95 -3.80 -2.08
N THR A 79 -4.15 -3.52 -1.58
CA THR A 79 -4.92 -4.43 -0.72
C THR A 79 -5.21 -5.75 -1.44
N GLN A 80 -5.61 -5.71 -2.71
CA GLN A 80 -5.81 -6.92 -3.52
C GLN A 80 -4.54 -7.78 -3.64
N PHE A 81 -3.35 -7.19 -3.66
CA PHE A 81 -2.09 -7.97 -3.67
C PHE A 81 -1.86 -8.67 -2.32
N VAL A 82 -2.11 -7.97 -1.21
CA VAL A 82 -1.92 -8.52 0.15
C VAL A 82 -2.92 -9.63 0.44
N GLU A 83 -4.17 -9.49 0.00
CA GLU A 83 -5.19 -10.55 0.09
C GLU A 83 -4.79 -11.83 -0.67
N LYS A 84 -4.13 -11.68 -1.83
CA LYS A 84 -3.67 -12.81 -2.65
C LYS A 84 -2.45 -13.52 -2.07
N ASP A 85 -1.54 -12.79 -1.43
CA ASP A 85 -0.34 -13.33 -0.78
C ASP A 85 0.02 -12.46 0.44
N CYS A 86 -0.40 -12.90 1.63
CA CYS A 86 -0.22 -12.16 2.87
C CYS A 86 1.26 -11.86 3.21
N LYS A 87 2.21 -12.61 2.65
CA LYS A 87 3.65 -12.36 2.82
C LYS A 87 4.09 -11.03 2.19
N LEU A 88 3.29 -10.47 1.28
CA LEU A 88 3.56 -9.17 0.67
C LEU A 88 3.25 -8.01 1.62
N ALA A 89 2.53 -8.22 2.72
CA ALA A 89 2.21 -7.18 3.70
C ALA A 89 3.45 -6.47 4.24
N ASP A 90 4.49 -7.20 4.68
CA ASP A 90 5.74 -6.60 5.18
C ASP A 90 6.40 -5.72 4.12
N THR A 91 6.40 -6.17 2.85
CA THR A 91 6.97 -5.43 1.73
C THR A 91 6.19 -4.13 1.46
N VAL A 92 4.86 -4.20 1.46
CA VAL A 92 3.98 -3.05 1.27
C VAL A 92 4.16 -2.04 2.39
N ILE A 93 4.08 -2.48 3.65
CA ILE A 93 4.21 -1.61 4.83
C ILE A 93 5.56 -0.89 4.83
N ARG A 94 6.68 -1.60 4.57
CA ARG A 94 8.00 -0.97 4.45
C ARG A 94 8.07 0.02 3.29
N GLY A 95 7.39 -0.29 2.18
CA GLY A 95 7.26 0.60 1.04
C GLY A 95 6.55 1.92 1.37
N LEU A 96 5.42 1.84 2.09
CA LEU A 96 4.68 3.01 2.56
C LEU A 96 5.50 3.83 3.55
N LEU A 97 6.14 3.19 4.53
CA LEU A 97 7.04 3.85 5.49
C LEU A 97 8.20 4.57 4.79
N LYS A 98 8.76 4.00 3.71
CA LYS A 98 9.83 4.62 2.92
C LYS A 98 9.39 5.93 2.27
N TYR A 99 8.12 6.04 1.85
CA TYR A 99 7.57 7.22 1.19
C TYR A 99 6.69 8.07 2.11
N TRP A 100 6.78 7.86 3.43
CA TRP A 100 5.91 8.51 4.40
C TRP A 100 5.99 10.04 4.27
N PRO A 101 4.85 10.73 4.14
CA PRO A 101 4.82 12.19 4.03
C PRO A 101 5.19 12.85 5.37
N ILE A 102 6.20 13.71 5.37
CA ILE A 102 6.63 14.43 6.59
C ILE A 102 5.96 15.81 6.71
N THR A 103 5.65 16.45 5.57
CA THR A 103 5.20 17.85 5.54
C THR A 103 3.81 18.04 4.93
N ASN A 104 3.15 16.96 4.48
CA ASN A 104 1.85 17.02 3.82
C ASN A 104 0.83 16.21 4.63
N SER A 105 0.09 16.89 5.50
CA SER A 105 -0.87 16.28 6.41
C SER A 105 -2.01 15.56 5.70
N SER A 106 -2.50 16.09 4.58
CA SER A 106 -3.54 15.43 3.78
C SER A 106 -3.07 14.11 3.18
N LYS A 107 -1.83 14.08 2.66
CA LYS A 107 -1.21 12.85 2.17
C LYS A 107 -0.94 11.85 3.30
N GLU A 108 -0.61 12.33 4.50
CA GLU A 108 -0.40 11.48 5.67
C GLU A 108 -1.68 10.77 6.10
N VAL A 109 -2.81 11.48 6.11
CA VAL A 109 -4.13 10.87 6.37
C VAL A 109 -4.43 9.76 5.37
N MET A 110 -4.14 9.98 4.09
CA MET A 110 -4.33 8.98 3.04
C MET A 110 -3.49 7.72 3.30
N PHE A 111 -2.20 7.88 3.64
CA PHE A 111 -1.30 6.76 3.99
C PHE A 111 -1.77 6.01 5.23
N LEU A 112 -2.29 6.71 6.25
CA LEU A 112 -2.84 6.06 7.44
C LEU A 112 -4.08 5.25 7.11
N GLY A 113 -4.96 5.74 6.23
CA GLY A 113 -6.13 4.99 5.76
C GLY A 113 -5.77 3.74 4.98
N GLU A 114 -4.85 3.84 4.02
CA GLU A 114 -4.36 2.65 3.27
C GLU A 114 -3.66 1.65 4.20
N LEU A 115 -2.86 2.14 5.15
CA LEU A 115 -2.18 1.28 6.11
C LEU A 115 -3.17 0.50 6.97
N GLU A 116 -4.29 1.10 7.36
CA GLU A 116 -5.36 0.44 8.09
C GLU A 116 -5.93 -0.74 7.29
N GLU A 117 -6.29 -0.52 6.02
CA GLU A 117 -6.79 -1.57 5.11
C GLU A 117 -5.77 -2.71 4.95
N VAL A 118 -4.50 -2.39 4.77
CA VAL A 118 -3.42 -3.38 4.66
C VAL A 118 -3.26 -4.17 5.95
N LEU A 119 -3.33 -3.51 7.12
CA LEU A 119 -3.21 -4.16 8.43
C LEU A 119 -4.39 -5.10 8.70
N GLU A 120 -5.60 -4.78 8.24
CA GLU A 120 -6.76 -5.66 8.34
C GLU A 120 -6.56 -6.98 7.57
N ALA A 121 -5.90 -6.92 6.41
CA ALA A 121 -5.54 -8.10 5.61
C ALA A 121 -4.24 -8.82 6.09
N THR A 122 -3.52 -8.24 7.06
CA THR A 122 -2.20 -8.75 7.48
C THR A 122 -2.30 -9.85 8.53
N GLN A 123 -1.54 -10.94 8.33
CA GLN A 123 -1.40 -11.99 9.34
C GLN A 123 -0.37 -11.62 10.41
N LEU A 124 -0.57 -12.15 11.61
CA LEU A 124 0.26 -11.83 12.77
C LEU A 124 1.77 -12.06 12.54
N ALA A 125 2.14 -13.16 11.89
CA ALA A 125 3.54 -13.50 11.62
C ALA A 125 4.24 -12.45 10.74
N GLU A 126 3.51 -11.85 9.79
CA GLU A 126 4.04 -10.79 8.93
C GLU A 126 4.04 -9.44 9.66
N PHE A 127 3.01 -9.14 10.46
CA PHE A 127 2.95 -7.94 11.29
C PHE A 127 4.14 -7.85 12.26
N GLN A 128 4.52 -8.95 12.91
CA GLN A 128 5.66 -8.98 13.85
C GLN A 128 6.98 -8.52 13.22
N ARG A 129 7.16 -8.69 11.90
CA ARG A 129 8.38 -8.27 11.18
C ARG A 129 8.47 -6.76 11.02
N CYS A 130 7.34 -6.07 10.91
CA CYS A 130 7.26 -4.64 10.66
C CYS A 130 6.70 -3.82 11.83
N MET A 131 6.25 -4.44 12.92
CA MET A 131 5.56 -3.76 14.01
C MET A 131 6.37 -2.59 14.60
N VAL A 132 7.66 -2.79 14.91
CA VAL A 132 8.49 -1.79 15.59
C VAL A 132 8.65 -0.49 14.78
N PRO A 133 9.10 -0.53 13.51
CA PRO A 133 9.19 0.70 12.71
C PRO A 133 7.81 1.33 12.46
N LEU A 134 6.76 0.52 12.34
CA LEU A 134 5.41 1.02 12.10
C LEU A 134 4.84 1.79 13.31
N PHE A 135 5.00 1.24 14.52
CA PHE A 135 4.61 1.91 15.76
C PHE A 135 5.34 3.25 15.94
N ARG A 136 6.64 3.28 15.66
CA ARG A 136 7.42 4.53 15.75
C ARG A 136 6.89 5.60 14.79
N GLN A 137 6.56 5.21 13.56
CA GLN A 137 6.04 6.15 12.57
C GLN A 137 4.65 6.70 12.97
N ILE A 138 3.74 5.82 13.41
CA ILE A 138 2.40 6.24 13.84
C ILE A 138 2.49 7.14 15.09
N ALA A 139 3.33 6.79 16.07
CA ALA A 139 3.54 7.62 17.24
C ALA A 139 4.06 9.03 16.88
N SER A 140 4.96 9.13 15.89
CA SER A 140 5.40 10.43 15.36
C SER A 140 4.25 11.21 14.72
N SER A 141 3.38 10.53 13.97
CA SER A 141 2.23 11.13 13.26
C SER A 141 1.14 11.64 14.21
N MET A 142 1.05 11.10 15.43
CA MET A 142 0.10 11.57 16.45
C MET A 142 0.48 12.94 17.02
N ASN A 143 1.74 13.35 16.91
CA ASN A 143 2.21 14.63 17.45
C ASN A 143 1.96 15.80 16.48
N SER A 144 1.52 15.56 15.24
CA SER A 144 1.50 16.58 14.18
C SER A 144 0.17 17.31 13.94
N SER A 145 -1.00 16.83 14.40
CA SER A 145 -2.28 17.60 14.46
C SER A 145 -3.48 16.73 14.89
N HIS A 146 -4.61 17.34 15.31
CA HIS A 146 -5.81 16.65 15.83
C HIS A 146 -6.54 15.71 14.85
N PHE A 147 -6.53 16.02 13.53
CA PHE A 147 -7.25 15.22 12.53
C PHE A 147 -6.53 13.91 12.18
N GLN A 148 -5.20 13.91 12.24
CA GLN A 148 -4.36 12.73 12.04
C GLN A 148 -4.53 11.71 13.19
N SER A 149 -4.88 12.20 14.39
CA SER A 149 -5.04 11.37 15.58
C SER A 149 -6.14 10.31 15.46
N ILE A 150 -7.22 10.53 14.70
CA ILE A 150 -8.32 9.56 14.57
C ILE A 150 -7.86 8.31 13.80
N TYR A 151 -7.23 8.50 12.63
CA TYR A 151 -6.72 7.38 11.82
C TYR A 151 -5.54 6.68 12.50
N ALA A 152 -4.64 7.43 13.13
CA ALA A 152 -3.56 6.87 13.94
C ALA A 152 -4.11 6.03 15.10
N LEU A 153 -5.18 6.46 15.76
CA LEU A 153 -5.82 5.71 16.84
C LEU A 153 -6.49 4.42 16.32
N HIS A 154 -7.05 4.45 15.12
CA HIS A 154 -7.66 3.26 14.52
C HIS A 154 -6.58 2.23 14.14
N CYS A 155 -5.50 2.67 13.49
CA CYS A 155 -4.32 1.83 13.27
C CYS A 155 -3.77 1.25 14.57
N LEU A 156 -3.63 2.06 15.63
CA LEU A 156 -3.20 1.59 16.95
C LEU A 156 -4.17 0.55 17.54
N LYS A 157 -5.48 0.73 17.38
CA LYS A 157 -6.48 -0.25 17.83
C LYS A 157 -6.29 -1.58 17.10
N TYR A 158 -6.11 -1.59 15.79
CA TYR A 158 -5.83 -2.82 15.02
C TYR A 158 -4.51 -3.47 15.44
N MET A 159 -3.46 -2.69 15.65
CA MET A 159 -2.19 -3.21 16.16
C MET A 159 -2.32 -3.82 17.55
N ILE A 160 -3.05 -3.17 18.45
CA ILE A 160 -3.33 -3.70 19.79
C ILE A 160 -4.15 -4.99 19.68
N LEU A 161 -5.16 -5.06 18.80
CA LEU A 161 -5.91 -6.30 18.55
C LEU A 161 -5.04 -7.43 18.02
N LEU A 162 -4.14 -7.16 17.06
CA LEU A 162 -3.18 -8.14 16.55
C LEU A 162 -2.19 -8.59 17.65
N THR A 163 -1.75 -7.66 18.49
CA THR A 163 -0.85 -7.97 19.61
C THR A 163 -1.56 -8.75 20.73
N CYS A 164 -2.80 -8.40 21.08
CA CYS A 164 -3.63 -9.11 22.05
C CYS A 164 -4.02 -10.51 21.58
N ARG A 165 -4.29 -10.71 20.28
CA ARG A 165 -4.44 -12.06 19.71
C ARG A 165 -3.18 -12.90 19.93
N SER A 166 -1.99 -12.32 19.92
CA SER A 166 -0.74 -13.04 20.20
C SER A 166 -0.69 -13.59 21.64
N SER A 167 -1.21 -12.85 22.63
CA SER A 167 -1.21 -13.26 24.03
C SER A 167 -2.24 -14.35 24.36
N VAL A 168 -3.30 -14.50 23.55
CA VAL A 168 -4.33 -15.53 23.77
C VAL A 168 -3.95 -16.90 23.16
N TYR A 169 -3.07 -16.93 22.14
CA TYR A 169 -2.61 -18.18 21.52
C TYR A 169 -1.24 -18.68 22.04
N GLN A 170 -0.75 -18.11 23.16
CA GLN A 170 0.48 -18.55 23.83
C GLN A 170 0.24 -19.41 25.08
N HIS A 171 -0.97 -19.94 25.28
CA HIS A 171 -1.30 -20.92 26.31
C HIS A 171 -1.93 -22.18 25.70
#